data_AF-A0A8T5RIA6-F1
#
_entry.id   AF-A0A8T5RIA6-F1
#
_cell.length_a   1.000
_cell.length_b   1.000
_cell.length_c   1.000
_cell.angle_alpha   90.00
_cell.angle_beta   90.00
_cell.angle_gamma   90.00
#
_symmetry.space_group_name_H-M   'P 1'
#
loop_
_entity.id
_entity.type
_entity.pdbx_description
1 polymer ?
#
loop_
_entity_poly.entity_id
_entity_poly.type
_entity_poly.pdbx_seq_one_letter_code
_entity_poly.pdbx_strand_id
1 'polypeptide(L)'
;MELNKIIHGTVVFISFENRFAPWGGLSKVMEMLPPIMSKSIKTILISPLFQNIKKTIKAIESKTLIQTKYKGKVLYKGFYHSIELYKSNEFSHLINFDLFLVKCDNFFLSGDNPYVDTWRFDSLIHDSYFFSKSISVILELIKEKFSPPYILNLQDWETALVADIVPLSLPHKCFLTLHNPYDEYLLNDPQGRTILQLTIPKMQGVSTVSKHFAYELMNDVLLRDVLFRKLRGHFQLLPPIGINNGNFVELLFPDNITDPTEILNEKLKNRKIFNILLEEREDISPTWGNKLNLTKNDLPIFLIFGRDAPKQKGFDVAAAAIYKYLKKNGSCSAYFIFSPIPSRDDLTSLSYLGDLCYEFGNNVMIFPFRLSAGYQELQKSANFIIMPSYYEPFGAANEGYAVGAPVIARATGGLIQQVCPKNFDSLPILIQNYLKLYHKDITRATGFLYREDPNT
;
A
#
# COMPACT_ATOMS: atom_id res chain seq x y z
N MET A 1 24.30 -21.58 9.63
CA MET A 1 23.96 -20.63 10.72
C MET A 1 22.66 -21.10 11.33
N GLU A 2 22.72 -21.58 12.57
CA GLU A 2 21.64 -22.27 13.27
C GLU A 2 20.41 -21.36 13.49
N LEU A 3 19.36 -21.53 12.68
CA LEU A 3 18.03 -20.94 12.91
C LEU A 3 17.23 -21.72 13.98
N ASN A 4 17.87 -22.65 14.70
CA ASN A 4 17.23 -23.52 15.68
C ASN A 4 17.20 -22.96 17.11
N LYS A 5 17.55 -21.67 17.32
CA LYS A 5 17.03 -20.97 18.51
C LYS A 5 15.56 -20.67 18.26
N ILE A 6 14.73 -21.68 18.58
CA ILE A 6 13.27 -21.60 18.62
C ILE A 6 12.90 -20.26 19.27
N ILE A 7 12.20 -19.41 18.52
CA ILE A 7 11.53 -18.27 19.10
C ILE A 7 10.48 -18.85 20.06
N HIS A 8 10.81 -18.92 21.34
CA HIS A 8 9.86 -19.25 22.38
C HIS A 8 8.92 -18.05 22.55
N GLY A 9 7.77 -18.09 21.87
CA GLY A 9 6.77 -17.03 21.95
C GLY A 9 5.71 -17.10 20.86
N THR A 10 4.70 -16.24 20.97
CA THR A 10 3.67 -16.05 19.95
C THR A 10 3.96 -14.75 19.19
N VAL A 11 4.02 -14.82 17.86
CA VAL A 11 4.08 -13.63 17.01
C VAL A 11 2.67 -13.11 16.77
N VAL A 12 2.44 -11.84 17.07
CA VAL A 12 1.13 -11.18 16.97
C VAL A 12 1.25 -10.07 15.94
N PHE A 13 0.71 -10.28 14.75
CA PHE A 13 0.51 -9.20 13.80
C PHE A 13 -0.69 -8.37 14.24
N ILE A 14 -0.49 -7.07 14.36
CA ILE A 14 -1.54 -6.11 14.72
C ILE A 14 -1.62 -5.13 13.56
N SER A 15 -2.73 -5.19 12.82
CA SER A 15 -2.90 -4.42 11.59
C SER A 15 -4.28 -3.78 11.55
N PHE A 16 -4.32 -2.53 11.10
CA PHE A 16 -5.59 -1.84 10.87
C PHE A 16 -6.29 -2.35 9.61
N GLU A 17 -5.56 -2.72 8.55
CA GLU A 17 -6.11 -3.40 7.38
C GLU A 17 -6.13 -4.92 7.53
N ASN A 18 -7.12 -5.55 6.91
CA ASN A 18 -7.19 -7.01 6.77
C ASN A 18 -7.87 -7.39 5.45
N ARG A 19 -7.89 -8.69 5.13
CA ARG A 19 -8.44 -9.17 3.86
C ARG A 19 -9.93 -8.89 3.65
N PHE A 20 -10.71 -8.68 4.72
CA PHE A 20 -12.14 -8.37 4.65
C PHE A 20 -12.41 -6.87 4.58
N ALA A 21 -11.43 -6.06 4.99
CA ALA A 21 -11.41 -4.61 4.88
C ALA A 21 -10.16 -4.12 4.13
N PRO A 22 -9.97 -4.48 2.85
CA PRO A 22 -8.76 -4.13 2.11
C PRO A 22 -8.85 -2.70 1.55
N TRP A 23 -7.77 -1.94 1.66
CA TRP A 23 -7.64 -0.64 0.98
C TRP A 23 -6.38 -0.50 0.14
N GLY A 24 -5.25 -1.00 0.65
CA GLY A 24 -3.96 -0.90 -0.01
C GLY A 24 -3.13 -2.18 0.09
N GLY A 25 -1.83 -2.05 -0.21
CA GLY A 25 -0.89 -3.17 -0.20
C GLY A 25 -0.74 -3.85 1.17
N LEU A 26 -0.97 -3.14 2.28
CA LEU A 26 -0.89 -3.71 3.63
C LEU A 26 -1.85 -4.89 3.79
N SER A 27 -3.09 -4.78 3.30
CA SER A 27 -4.07 -5.88 3.34
C SER A 27 -3.54 -7.16 2.67
N LYS A 28 -2.77 -7.03 1.57
CA LYS A 28 -2.14 -8.17 0.89
C LYS A 28 -0.97 -8.77 1.66
N VAL A 29 -0.14 -7.95 2.30
CA VAL A 29 0.91 -8.43 3.20
C VAL A 29 0.28 -9.25 4.34
N MET A 30 -0.77 -8.74 4.96
CA MET A 30 -1.47 -9.40 6.07
C MET A 30 -2.24 -10.66 5.65
N GLU A 31 -2.70 -10.74 4.39
CA GLU A 31 -3.33 -11.94 3.83
C GLU A 31 -2.33 -13.09 3.64
N MET A 32 -1.05 -12.78 3.37
CA MET A 32 -0.06 -13.81 2.99
C MET A 32 0.98 -14.11 4.07
N LEU A 33 1.59 -13.10 4.68
CA LEU A 33 2.76 -13.26 5.54
C LEU A 33 2.45 -14.01 6.85
N PRO A 34 1.43 -13.62 7.66
CA PRO A 34 1.14 -14.30 8.92
C PRO A 34 0.80 -15.80 8.76
N PRO A 35 -0.06 -16.21 7.78
CA PRO A 35 -0.30 -17.63 7.51
C PRO A 35 0.97 -18.40 7.14
N ILE A 36 1.86 -17.83 6.32
CA ILE A 36 3.11 -18.49 5.93
C ILE A 36 4.04 -18.66 7.13
N MET A 37 4.20 -17.62 7.96
CA MET A 37 5.02 -17.68 9.17
C MET A 37 4.50 -18.70 10.19
N SER A 38 3.18 -18.92 10.21
CA SER A 38 2.55 -19.88 11.12
C SER A 38 3.02 -21.33 10.95
N LYS A 39 3.60 -21.66 9.79
CA LYS A 39 4.19 -22.99 9.52
C LYS A 39 5.38 -23.28 10.43
N SER A 40 6.05 -22.26 10.94
CA SER A 40 7.26 -22.42 11.76
C SER A 40 7.13 -21.84 13.17
N ILE A 41 6.26 -20.84 13.37
CA ILE A 41 6.13 -20.12 14.65
C ILE A 41 4.64 -19.87 14.93
N LYS A 42 4.18 -20.06 16.16
CA LYS A 42 2.80 -19.70 16.54
C LYS A 42 2.54 -18.24 16.21
N THR A 43 1.53 -18.00 15.37
CA THR A 43 1.27 -16.69 14.79
C THR A 43 -0.21 -16.36 14.93
N ILE A 44 -0.53 -15.11 15.23
CA ILE A 44 -1.90 -14.59 15.15
C ILE A 44 -1.91 -13.28 14.40
N LEU A 45 -3.03 -13.00 13.74
CA LEU A 45 -3.34 -11.68 13.18
C LEU A 45 -4.55 -11.12 13.92
N ILE A 46 -4.42 -9.92 14.46
CA ILE A 46 -5.50 -9.17 15.11
C ILE A 46 -5.75 -7.90 14.31
N SER A 47 -7.02 -7.64 13.97
CA SER A 47 -7.43 -6.46 13.19
C SER A 47 -8.84 -6.00 13.59
N PRO A 48 -9.26 -4.75 13.30
CA PRO A 48 -10.65 -4.35 13.53
C PRO A 48 -11.65 -5.05 12.59
N LEU A 49 -12.88 -5.25 13.08
CA LEU A 49 -14.02 -5.67 12.26
C LEU A 49 -14.78 -4.44 11.77
N PHE A 50 -14.50 -3.99 10.55
CA PHE A 50 -15.23 -2.89 9.92
C PHE A 50 -16.58 -3.37 9.39
N GLN A 51 -17.62 -3.16 10.18
CA GLN A 51 -18.93 -3.79 9.97
C GLN A 51 -19.69 -3.26 8.75
N ASN A 52 -19.34 -2.05 8.30
CA ASN A 52 -20.02 -1.39 7.18
C ASN A 52 -19.34 -1.67 5.82
N ILE A 53 -18.19 -2.34 5.80
CA ILE A 53 -17.54 -2.75 4.55
C ILE A 53 -18.29 -3.94 3.95
N LYS A 54 -18.74 -3.79 2.70
CA LYS A 54 -19.50 -4.81 1.96
C LYS A 54 -18.85 -6.20 1.98
N LYS A 55 -17.52 -6.25 1.88
CA LYS A 55 -16.76 -7.51 1.91
C LYS A 55 -16.78 -8.17 3.30
N THR A 56 -16.72 -7.39 4.38
CA THR A 56 -16.91 -7.87 5.76
C THR A 56 -18.31 -8.43 5.97
N ILE A 57 -19.35 -7.70 5.52
CA ILE A 57 -20.76 -8.13 5.64
C ILE A 57 -20.95 -9.50 4.97
N LYS A 58 -20.54 -9.62 3.70
CA LYS A 58 -20.60 -10.89 2.96
C LYS A 58 -19.84 -12.03 3.64
N ALA A 59 -18.70 -11.74 4.27
CA ALA A 59 -17.91 -12.73 4.98
C ALA A 59 -18.62 -13.24 6.25
N ILE A 60 -19.38 -12.39 6.95
CA ILE A 60 -20.21 -12.80 8.09
C ILE A 60 -21.41 -13.62 7.60
N GLU A 61 -22.12 -13.16 6.56
CA GLU A 61 -23.29 -13.84 5.99
C GLU A 61 -22.95 -15.25 5.47
N SER A 62 -21.81 -15.38 4.79
CA SER A 62 -21.28 -16.66 4.30
C SER A 62 -20.67 -17.55 5.38
N LYS A 63 -20.65 -17.11 6.65
CA LYS A 63 -19.99 -17.78 7.78
C LYS A 63 -18.49 -17.98 7.60
N THR A 64 -17.87 -17.20 6.70
CA THR A 64 -16.41 -17.12 6.54
C THR A 64 -15.78 -16.47 7.78
N LEU A 65 -16.46 -15.47 8.33
CA LEU A 65 -16.19 -14.88 9.64
C LEU A 65 -17.23 -15.35 10.65
N ILE A 66 -16.78 -15.96 11.75
CA ILE A 66 -17.66 -16.54 12.77
C ILE A 66 -17.40 -15.85 14.10
N GLN A 67 -18.46 -15.42 14.78
CA GLN A 67 -18.37 -14.89 16.14
C GLN A 67 -17.85 -15.99 17.09
N THR A 68 -16.85 -15.65 17.90
CA THR A 68 -16.29 -16.54 18.90
C THR A 68 -16.99 -16.38 20.25
N LYS A 69 -16.65 -17.26 21.22
CA LYS A 69 -17.07 -17.10 22.61
C LYS A 69 -16.35 -15.98 23.36
N TYR A 70 -15.29 -15.40 22.79
CA TYR A 70 -14.45 -14.42 23.48
C TYR A 70 -15.12 -13.04 23.47
N LYS A 71 -15.40 -12.52 24.67
CA LYS A 71 -15.94 -11.19 24.92
C LYS A 71 -15.14 -10.51 26.01
N GLY A 72 -14.94 -9.20 25.89
CA GLY A 72 -14.17 -8.40 26.85
C GLY A 72 -14.75 -7.01 27.02
N LYS A 73 -14.17 -6.23 27.93
CA LYS A 73 -14.50 -4.81 28.14
C LYS A 73 -13.24 -3.97 28.04
N VAL A 74 -13.31 -2.88 27.29
CA VAL A 74 -12.20 -1.94 27.06
C VAL A 74 -12.59 -0.57 27.61
N LEU A 75 -11.74 0.01 28.48
CA LEU A 75 -11.97 1.34 29.05
C LEU A 75 -11.47 2.42 28.10
N TYR A 76 -12.38 3.23 27.57
CA TYR A 76 -12.09 4.31 26.64
C TYR A 76 -12.84 5.59 27.00
N LYS A 77 -12.12 6.71 27.12
CA LYS A 77 -12.67 8.02 27.53
C LYS A 77 -13.60 7.96 28.76
N GLY A 78 -13.29 7.08 29.73
CA GLY A 78 -14.06 6.93 30.97
C GLY A 78 -15.23 5.94 30.89
N PHE A 79 -15.52 5.35 29.72
CA PHE A 79 -16.59 4.39 29.54
C PHE A 79 -16.05 3.00 29.20
N TYR A 80 -16.72 1.96 29.70
CA TYR A 80 -16.44 0.60 29.31
C TYR A 80 -17.22 0.24 28.05
N HIS A 81 -16.51 -0.16 27.01
CA HIS A 81 -17.09 -0.65 25.77
C HIS A 81 -16.91 -2.16 25.68
N SER A 82 -17.97 -2.87 25.31
CA SER A 82 -17.93 -4.31 25.10
C SER A 82 -17.29 -4.62 23.75
N ILE A 83 -16.29 -5.51 23.75
CA ILE A 83 -15.70 -6.05 22.54
C ILE A 83 -16.10 -7.52 22.35
N GLU A 84 -16.23 -7.92 21.09
CA GLU A 84 -16.49 -9.30 20.70
C GLU A 84 -15.49 -9.71 19.62
N LEU A 85 -14.97 -10.93 19.70
CA LEU A 85 -14.03 -11.42 18.69
C LEU A 85 -14.72 -12.29 17.66
N TYR A 86 -14.43 -12.01 16.40
CA TYR A 86 -14.75 -12.85 15.26
C TYR A 86 -13.48 -13.57 14.81
N LYS A 87 -13.63 -14.76 14.23
CA LYS A 87 -12.53 -15.56 13.71
C LYS A 87 -12.81 -15.97 12.27
N SER A 88 -11.79 -15.91 11.40
CA SER A 88 -11.87 -16.47 10.05
C SER A 88 -11.78 -17.99 10.08
N ASN A 89 -12.68 -18.67 9.36
CA ASN A 89 -12.66 -20.12 9.18
C ASN A 89 -11.77 -20.59 8.01
N GLU A 90 -11.32 -19.67 7.16
CA GLU A 90 -10.55 -19.97 5.93
C GLU A 90 -9.19 -20.58 6.25
N PHE A 91 -8.67 -20.28 7.44
CA PHE A 91 -7.39 -20.77 7.92
C PHE A 91 -7.53 -21.91 8.94
N SER A 92 -8.69 -22.58 9.00
CA SER A 92 -8.94 -23.70 9.92
C SER A 92 -7.95 -24.86 9.79
N HIS A 93 -7.32 -25.02 8.61
CA HIS A 93 -6.29 -25.99 8.34
C HIS A 93 -4.91 -25.63 8.95
N LEU A 94 -4.71 -24.38 9.38
CA LEU A 94 -3.46 -23.90 9.98
C LEU A 94 -3.55 -23.94 11.51
N ILE A 95 -3.07 -25.02 12.12
CA ILE A 95 -3.17 -25.27 13.58
C ILE A 95 -2.56 -24.12 14.42
N ASN A 96 -1.47 -23.53 13.92
CA ASN A 96 -0.68 -22.50 14.59
C ASN A 96 -1.07 -21.06 14.19
N PHE A 97 -2.18 -20.88 13.46
CA PHE A 97 -2.63 -19.57 12.99
C PHE A 97 -4.10 -19.32 13.28
N ASP A 98 -4.40 -18.16 13.86
CA ASP A 98 -5.75 -17.61 13.90
C ASP A 98 -5.75 -16.14 13.44
N LEU A 99 -6.77 -15.77 12.67
CA LEU A 99 -7.13 -14.38 12.37
C LEU A 99 -8.33 -13.99 13.24
N PHE A 100 -8.13 -13.05 14.16
CA PHE A 100 -9.17 -12.47 15.00
C PHE A 100 -9.52 -11.05 14.54
N LEU A 101 -10.82 -10.79 14.39
CA LEU A 101 -11.36 -9.45 14.13
C LEU A 101 -12.12 -8.93 15.34
N VAL A 102 -11.86 -7.69 15.71
CA VAL A 102 -12.43 -7.06 16.91
C VAL A 102 -13.64 -6.23 16.54
N LYS A 103 -14.82 -6.63 17.03
CA LYS A 103 -16.04 -5.83 16.95
C LYS A 103 -16.19 -4.99 18.21
N CYS A 104 -16.59 -3.75 18.05
CA CYS A 104 -17.12 -2.91 19.12
C CYS A 104 -18.21 -2.02 18.55
N ASP A 105 -19.32 -1.88 19.28
CA ASP A 105 -20.37 -0.96 18.90
C ASP A 105 -19.83 0.48 18.98
N ASN A 106 -20.11 1.29 17.96
CA ASN A 106 -19.65 2.69 17.79
C ASN A 106 -18.17 2.90 17.41
N PHE A 107 -17.43 1.83 17.08
CA PHE A 107 -16.06 1.94 16.54
C PHE A 107 -15.98 1.18 15.22
N PHE A 108 -14.99 1.52 14.39
CA PHE A 108 -14.73 0.85 13.12
C PHE A 108 -15.92 0.92 12.15
N LEU A 109 -16.60 2.08 12.14
CA LEU A 109 -17.83 2.33 11.37
C LEU A 109 -17.56 2.81 9.95
N SER A 110 -16.31 2.84 9.52
CA SER A 110 -15.90 3.25 8.19
C SER A 110 -16.70 2.52 7.09
N GLY A 111 -17.06 3.26 6.03
CA GLY A 111 -17.71 2.70 4.84
C GLY A 111 -16.73 1.89 3.99
N ASP A 112 -16.74 2.05 2.67
CA ASP A 112 -15.93 1.25 1.74
C ASP A 112 -14.38 1.42 1.93
N ASN A 113 -13.92 2.41 2.71
CA ASN A 113 -12.51 2.65 3.03
C ASN A 113 -12.28 2.59 4.55
N PRO A 114 -11.47 1.64 5.09
CA PRO A 114 -11.21 1.48 6.52
C PRO A 114 -10.59 2.72 7.21
N TYR A 115 -9.99 3.64 6.43
CA TYR A 115 -9.34 4.83 6.95
C TYR A 115 -10.22 6.09 6.94
N VAL A 116 -11.40 6.01 6.34
CA VAL A 116 -12.31 7.16 6.21
C VAL A 116 -13.65 6.76 6.80
N ASP A 117 -13.95 7.34 7.96
CA ASP A 117 -15.29 7.29 8.52
C ASP A 117 -15.99 8.62 8.24
N THR A 118 -17.07 8.51 7.47
CA THR A 118 -17.90 9.61 6.96
C THR A 118 -18.73 10.28 8.05
N TRP A 119 -18.84 9.67 9.22
CA TRP A 119 -19.68 10.15 10.32
C TRP A 119 -18.92 11.06 11.29
N ARG A 120 -17.58 10.99 11.30
CA ARG A 120 -16.74 11.76 12.23
C ARG A 120 -15.35 12.05 11.65
N PHE A 121 -14.96 13.33 11.60
CA PHE A 121 -13.70 13.79 10.99
C PHE A 121 -12.43 13.29 11.70
N ASP A 122 -12.47 13.08 13.02
CA ASP A 122 -11.39 12.54 13.86
C ASP A 122 -11.59 11.06 14.22
N SER A 123 -12.44 10.34 13.48
CA SER A 123 -12.75 8.91 13.70
C SER A 123 -11.52 8.02 13.74
N LEU A 124 -10.62 8.14 12.75
CA LEU A 124 -9.49 7.22 12.58
C LEU A 124 -8.56 7.20 13.80
N ILE A 125 -8.22 8.37 14.35
CA ILE A 125 -7.38 8.47 15.56
C ILE A 125 -8.10 7.87 16.78
N HIS A 126 -9.42 8.01 16.86
CA HIS A 126 -10.21 7.42 17.93
C HIS A 126 -10.31 5.89 17.83
N ASP A 127 -10.55 5.37 16.62
CA ASP A 127 -10.56 3.94 16.31
C ASP A 127 -9.18 3.31 16.54
N SER A 128 -8.11 3.94 16.07
CA SER A 128 -6.73 3.51 16.31
C SER A 128 -6.40 3.40 17.80
N TYR A 129 -6.75 4.43 18.60
CA TYR A 129 -6.51 4.40 20.03
C TYR A 129 -7.37 3.32 20.72
N PHE A 130 -8.66 3.24 20.39
CA PHE A 130 -9.53 2.19 20.94
C PHE A 130 -9.03 0.78 20.60
N PHE A 131 -8.64 0.56 19.35
CA PHE A 131 -8.08 -0.70 18.88
C PHE A 131 -6.80 -1.05 19.66
N SER A 132 -5.89 -0.08 19.81
CA SER A 132 -4.65 -0.27 20.58
C SER A 132 -4.92 -0.63 22.04
N LYS A 133 -5.93 -0.03 22.68
CA LYS A 133 -6.39 -0.43 24.03
C LYS A 133 -6.99 -1.82 24.08
N SER A 134 -7.63 -2.25 23.00
CA SER A 134 -8.28 -3.56 22.94
C SER A 134 -7.26 -4.70 22.94
N ILE A 135 -6.04 -4.49 22.44
CA ILE A 135 -5.02 -5.53 22.29
C ILE A 135 -4.71 -6.27 23.60
N SER A 136 -4.51 -5.56 24.71
CA SER A 136 -4.19 -6.22 25.99
C SER A 136 -5.33 -7.12 26.49
N VAL A 137 -6.58 -6.68 26.32
CA VAL A 137 -7.78 -7.46 26.65
C VAL A 137 -7.87 -8.69 25.75
N ILE A 138 -7.57 -8.54 24.47
CA ILE A 138 -7.64 -9.64 23.49
C ILE A 138 -6.59 -10.71 23.78
N LEU A 139 -5.34 -10.29 24.02
CA LEU A 139 -4.26 -11.22 24.34
C LEU A 139 -4.58 -12.04 25.59
N GLU A 140 -5.18 -11.41 26.61
CA GLU A 140 -5.65 -12.11 27.81
C GLU A 140 -6.76 -13.12 27.51
N LEU A 141 -7.73 -12.77 26.65
CA LEU A 141 -8.83 -13.66 26.26
C LEU A 141 -8.35 -14.92 25.51
N ILE A 142 -7.27 -14.80 24.72
CA ILE A 142 -6.76 -15.89 23.87
C ILE A 142 -5.51 -16.59 24.45
N LYS A 143 -5.08 -16.20 25.65
CA LYS A 143 -3.80 -16.64 26.24
C LYS A 143 -3.65 -18.15 26.40
N GLU A 144 -4.76 -18.87 26.58
CA GLU A 144 -4.78 -20.33 26.73
C GLU A 144 -4.26 -21.03 25.46
N LYS A 145 -4.61 -20.50 24.28
CA LYS A 145 -4.13 -21.03 22.99
C LYS A 145 -2.78 -20.39 22.59
N PHE A 146 -2.65 -19.09 22.83
CA PHE A 146 -1.55 -18.26 22.40
C PHE A 146 -0.88 -17.60 23.61
N SER A 147 0.06 -18.31 24.23
CA SER A 147 0.71 -17.88 25.47
C SER A 147 1.83 -16.86 25.24
N PRO A 148 2.13 -15.99 26.22
CA PRO A 148 3.32 -15.15 26.23
C PRO A 148 4.62 -15.99 26.30
N PRO A 149 5.79 -15.40 25.98
CA PRO A 149 5.99 -13.99 25.63
C PRO A 149 5.47 -13.66 24.21
N TYR A 150 4.96 -12.45 24.04
CA TYR A 150 4.46 -11.97 22.76
C TYR A 150 5.50 -11.15 21.99
N ILE A 151 5.54 -11.34 20.67
CA ILE A 151 6.23 -10.45 19.75
C ILE A 151 5.15 -9.71 18.96
N LEU A 152 4.87 -8.47 19.36
CA LEU A 152 3.85 -7.61 18.77
C LEU A 152 4.45 -6.90 17.55
N ASN A 153 4.03 -7.32 16.36
CA ASN A 153 4.41 -6.69 15.10
C ASN A 153 3.31 -5.72 14.65
N LEU A 154 3.52 -4.45 14.98
CA LEU A 154 2.62 -3.32 14.77
C LEU A 154 2.76 -2.83 13.33
N GLN A 155 1.67 -2.76 12.58
CA GLN A 155 1.66 -2.23 11.21
C GLN A 155 1.20 -0.77 11.24
N ASP A 156 2.08 0.14 10.82
CA ASP A 156 1.85 1.60 10.72
C ASP A 156 1.43 2.28 12.03
N TRP A 157 1.21 3.60 11.96
CA TRP A 157 0.94 4.44 13.14
C TRP A 157 -0.38 4.08 13.82
N GLU A 158 -1.35 3.56 13.07
CA GLU A 158 -2.68 3.18 13.57
C GLU A 158 -2.62 2.11 14.66
N THR A 159 -1.51 1.38 14.76
CA THR A 159 -1.30 0.32 15.76
C THR A 159 -0.14 0.61 16.71
N ALA A 160 0.61 1.69 16.50
CA ALA A 160 1.83 1.99 17.24
C ALA A 160 1.57 2.31 18.72
N LEU A 161 0.39 2.84 19.06
CA LEU A 161 -0.02 3.13 20.45
C LEU A 161 -0.08 1.88 21.34
N VAL A 162 -0.12 0.68 20.76
CA VAL A 162 -0.01 -0.59 21.51
C VAL A 162 1.24 -0.60 22.38
N ALA A 163 2.37 -0.06 21.91
CA ALA A 163 3.62 -0.02 22.67
C ALA A 163 3.61 0.90 23.89
N ASP A 164 2.66 1.85 23.96
CA ASP A 164 2.45 2.69 25.14
C ASP A 164 1.42 2.10 26.10
N ILE A 165 0.43 1.38 25.58
CA ILE A 165 -0.78 1.00 26.31
C ILE A 165 -0.69 -0.39 26.93
N VAL A 166 -0.01 -1.34 26.28
CA VAL A 166 0.04 -2.72 26.79
C VAL A 166 0.82 -2.75 28.11
N PRO A 167 0.25 -3.31 29.20
CA PRO A 167 0.88 -3.25 30.51
C PRO A 167 2.15 -4.11 30.56
N LEU A 168 3.16 -3.65 31.31
CA LEU A 168 4.42 -4.36 31.53
C LEU A 168 4.24 -5.74 32.19
N SER A 169 3.12 -5.98 32.87
CA SER A 169 2.77 -7.27 33.46
C SER A 169 2.49 -8.36 32.41
N LEU A 170 2.21 -7.98 31.16
CA LEU A 170 2.08 -8.89 30.04
C LEU A 170 3.45 -9.01 29.35
N PRO A 171 4.14 -10.17 29.36
CA PRO A 171 5.46 -10.27 28.76
C PRO A 171 5.40 -10.09 27.24
N HIS A 172 5.95 -8.98 26.73
CA HIS A 172 5.90 -8.66 25.30
C HIS A 172 7.12 -7.86 24.81
N LYS A 173 7.31 -7.86 23.50
CA LYS A 173 8.19 -6.95 22.75
C LYS A 173 7.43 -6.36 21.57
N CYS A 174 7.63 -5.09 21.28
CA CYS A 174 6.99 -4.36 20.20
C CYS A 174 7.99 -4.06 19.07
N PHE A 175 7.57 -4.37 17.84
CA PHE A 175 8.27 -4.02 16.61
C PHE A 175 7.28 -3.29 15.70
N LEU A 176 7.71 -2.19 15.11
CA LEU A 176 6.88 -1.38 14.22
C LEU A 176 7.31 -1.56 12.77
N THR A 177 6.41 -1.97 11.88
CA THR A 177 6.64 -1.97 10.43
C THR A 177 5.92 -0.80 9.78
N LEU A 178 6.68 0.14 9.23
CA LEU A 178 6.19 1.30 8.47
C LEU A 178 6.06 0.95 6.98
N HIS A 179 4.83 0.93 6.47
CA HIS A 179 4.51 0.86 5.04
C HIS A 179 4.46 2.25 4.42
N ASN A 180 4.19 3.27 5.23
CA ASN A 180 4.40 4.68 4.91
C ASN A 180 4.70 5.41 6.22
N PRO A 181 5.67 6.34 6.27
CA PRO A 181 5.95 7.20 7.43
C PRO A 181 4.88 8.28 7.67
N TYR A 182 3.63 8.04 7.24
CA TYR A 182 2.49 8.84 7.68
C TYR A 182 2.34 8.71 9.19
N ASP A 183 1.84 9.78 9.79
CA ASP A 183 1.74 9.91 11.22
C ASP A 183 0.59 10.86 11.55
N GLU A 184 0.08 10.73 12.77
CA GLU A 184 -1.07 11.49 13.25
C GLU A 184 -0.75 12.12 14.60
N TYR A 185 -1.34 13.29 14.86
CA TYR A 185 -1.18 13.97 16.14
C TYR A 185 -1.87 13.20 17.27
N LEU A 186 -1.22 13.19 18.43
CA LEU A 186 -1.86 12.70 19.64
C LEU A 186 -3.01 13.63 20.05
N LEU A 187 -4.12 13.02 20.44
CA LEU A 187 -5.28 13.73 20.95
C LEU A 187 -4.91 14.51 22.22
N ASN A 188 -5.09 15.83 22.20
CA ASN A 188 -4.86 16.75 23.32
C ASN A 188 -3.42 16.72 23.88
N ASP A 189 -2.41 16.37 23.07
CA ASP A 189 -1.02 16.43 23.52
C ASP A 189 -0.51 17.88 23.53
N PRO A 190 -0.14 18.45 24.69
CA PRO A 190 0.24 19.85 24.81
C PRO A 190 1.57 20.18 24.10
N GLN A 191 2.36 19.17 23.77
CA GLN A 191 3.63 19.32 23.05
C GLN A 191 3.45 19.17 21.53
N GLY A 192 2.23 18.91 21.05
CA GLY A 192 1.96 18.70 19.63
C GLY A 192 2.71 17.51 19.04
N ARG A 193 3.01 16.49 19.87
CA ARG A 193 3.66 15.26 19.46
C ARG A 193 2.72 14.41 18.62
N THR A 194 3.30 13.68 17.69
CA THR A 194 2.60 12.67 16.92
C THR A 194 2.69 11.29 17.57
N ILE A 195 1.90 10.33 17.09
CA ILE A 195 1.88 8.97 17.61
C ILE A 195 3.24 8.31 17.45
N LEU A 196 3.87 8.40 16.28
CA LEU A 196 5.16 7.75 16.08
C LEU A 196 6.26 8.41 16.92
N GLN A 197 6.23 9.73 17.14
CA GLN A 197 7.16 10.41 18.05
C GLN A 197 7.06 9.89 19.50
N LEU A 198 5.85 9.57 19.97
CA LEU A 198 5.64 9.01 21.31
C LEU A 198 6.07 7.54 21.41
N THR A 199 5.83 6.76 20.36
CA THR A 199 5.84 5.30 20.43
C THR A 199 7.14 4.67 19.94
N ILE A 200 7.83 5.24 18.95
CA ILE A 200 9.13 4.72 18.46
C ILE A 200 10.15 4.53 19.59
N PRO A 201 10.32 5.46 20.56
CA PRO A 201 11.25 5.28 21.68
C PRO A 201 10.97 4.07 22.57
N LYS A 202 9.78 3.46 22.47
CA LYS A 202 9.34 2.32 23.27
C LYS A 202 9.46 0.99 22.52
N MET A 203 9.79 1.02 21.23
CA MET A 203 9.91 -0.16 20.38
C MET A 203 11.27 -0.85 20.58
N GLN A 204 11.32 -2.16 20.31
CA GLN A 204 12.58 -2.90 20.21
C GLN A 204 13.18 -2.86 18.80
N GLY A 205 12.38 -2.47 17.80
CA GLY A 205 12.86 -2.27 16.44
C GLY A 205 11.82 -1.60 15.57
N VAL A 206 12.29 -0.90 14.56
CA VAL A 206 11.47 -0.35 13.48
C VAL A 206 11.92 -1.01 12.19
N SER A 207 10.97 -1.49 11.39
CA SER A 207 11.18 -1.97 10.04
C SER A 207 10.37 -1.18 9.02
N THR A 208 10.73 -1.30 7.76
CA THR A 208 9.92 -0.82 6.64
C THR A 208 10.00 -1.80 5.47
N VAL A 209 9.21 -1.58 4.43
CA VAL A 209 8.91 -2.55 3.36
C VAL A 209 9.94 -2.60 2.22
N SER A 210 11.06 -1.89 2.39
CA SER A 210 12.17 -1.84 1.43
C SER A 210 13.46 -1.44 2.13
N LYS A 211 14.55 -2.16 1.83
CA LYS A 211 15.92 -1.79 2.24
C LYS A 211 16.33 -0.40 1.78
N HIS A 212 15.87 -0.02 0.60
CA HIS A 212 16.18 1.26 0.02
C HIS A 212 15.41 2.40 0.65
N PHE A 213 14.12 2.18 0.88
CA PHE A 213 13.29 3.18 1.52
C PHE A 213 13.75 3.44 2.96
N ALA A 214 14.18 2.41 3.69
CA ALA A 214 14.82 2.56 5.00
C ALA A 214 16.03 3.51 4.95
N TYR A 215 16.84 3.40 3.88
CA TYR A 215 17.96 4.32 3.65
C TYR A 215 17.48 5.74 3.33
N GLU A 216 16.48 5.91 2.47
CA GLU A 216 15.95 7.24 2.13
C GLU A 216 15.34 7.96 3.34
N LEU A 217 14.64 7.25 4.24
CA LEU A 217 14.14 7.84 5.49
C LEU A 217 15.24 8.50 6.34
N MET A 218 16.47 8.03 6.21
CA MET A 218 17.63 8.51 6.97
C MET A 218 18.49 9.52 6.18
N ASN A 219 18.48 9.47 4.86
CA ASN A 219 19.49 10.13 4.02
C ASN A 219 18.91 11.05 2.93
N ASP A 220 17.67 10.82 2.49
CA ASP A 220 17.02 11.64 1.49
C ASP A 220 16.55 12.97 2.10
N VAL A 221 16.94 14.11 1.54
CA VAL A 221 16.60 15.43 2.10
C VAL A 221 15.10 15.70 2.04
N LEU A 222 14.43 15.33 0.95
CA LEU A 222 12.98 15.52 0.82
C LEU A 222 12.25 14.69 1.88
N LEU A 223 12.66 13.44 2.11
CA LEU A 223 11.99 12.60 3.12
C LEU A 223 12.36 13.02 4.53
N ARG A 224 13.66 13.12 4.83
CA ARG A 224 14.19 13.36 6.17
C ARG A 224 13.88 14.75 6.68
N ASP A 225 14.06 15.78 5.86
CA ASP A 225 14.04 17.18 6.32
C ASP A 225 12.76 17.92 5.96
N VAL A 226 12.02 17.45 4.93
CA VAL A 226 10.78 18.10 4.49
C VAL A 226 9.56 17.29 4.90
N LEU A 227 9.40 16.06 4.40
CA LEU A 227 8.17 15.29 4.57
C LEU A 227 8.03 14.68 5.97
N PHE A 228 9.11 14.12 6.53
CA PHE A 228 9.11 13.38 7.80
C PHE A 228 10.06 13.99 8.84
N ARG A 229 10.24 15.32 8.78
CA ARG A 229 11.12 16.09 9.68
C ARG A 229 10.96 15.74 11.15
N LYS A 230 9.71 15.49 11.59
CA LYS A 230 9.38 15.16 12.98
C LYS A 230 9.94 13.83 13.46
N LEU A 231 10.18 12.88 12.55
CA LEU A 231 10.67 11.54 12.87
C LEU A 231 12.19 11.43 12.78
N ARG A 232 12.88 12.45 12.24
CA ARG A 232 14.35 12.44 12.04
C ARG A 232 15.12 12.04 13.30
N GLY A 233 14.85 12.69 14.44
CA GLY A 233 15.56 12.38 15.69
C GLY A 233 15.25 10.96 16.20
N HIS A 234 14.03 10.48 15.98
CA HIS A 234 13.62 9.14 16.39
C HIS A 234 14.28 8.06 15.53
N PHE A 235 14.34 8.25 14.21
CA PHE A 235 15.03 7.31 13.32
C PHE A 235 16.56 7.33 13.49
N GLN A 236 17.16 8.44 13.97
CA GLN A 236 18.57 8.44 14.37
C GLN A 236 18.85 7.55 15.59
N LEU A 237 17.92 7.51 16.55
CA LEU A 237 18.04 6.68 17.74
C LEU A 237 17.68 5.21 17.47
N LEU A 238 16.67 4.97 16.63
CA LEU A 238 16.21 3.65 16.25
C LEU A 238 16.05 3.57 14.71
N PRO A 239 17.15 3.35 13.97
CA PRO A 239 17.15 3.31 12.51
C PRO A 239 16.20 2.24 11.97
N PRO A 240 15.28 2.60 11.03
CA PRO A 240 14.44 1.62 10.37
C PRO A 240 15.28 0.58 9.61
N ILE A 241 14.90 -0.69 9.75
CA ILE A 241 15.46 -1.81 8.99
C ILE A 241 14.54 -2.13 7.83
N GLY A 242 15.03 -2.03 6.59
CA GLY A 242 14.21 -2.41 5.45
C GLY A 242 14.15 -3.92 5.25
N ILE A 243 12.92 -4.43 5.11
CA ILE A 243 12.56 -5.80 4.79
C ILE A 243 11.78 -5.73 3.49
N ASN A 244 12.33 -6.26 2.40
CA ASN A 244 11.69 -6.17 1.10
C ASN A 244 10.38 -6.96 1.09
N ASN A 245 9.28 -6.32 0.71
CA ASN A 245 8.02 -7.00 0.47
C ASN A 245 8.11 -7.99 -0.71
N GLY A 246 7.25 -9.00 -0.70
CA GLY A 246 7.15 -10.02 -1.75
C GLY A 246 6.33 -9.56 -2.96
N ASN A 247 6.27 -10.41 -3.98
CA ASN A 247 5.38 -10.21 -5.12
C ASN A 247 3.94 -10.66 -4.75
N PHE A 248 2.96 -9.79 -4.99
CA PHE A 248 1.54 -10.03 -4.68
C PHE A 248 0.64 -10.12 -5.92
N VAL A 249 1.23 -10.03 -7.13
CA VAL A 249 0.49 -9.95 -8.39
C VAL A 249 0.76 -11.20 -9.22
N GLU A 250 -0.31 -11.81 -9.73
CA GLU A 250 -0.24 -12.93 -10.67
C GLU A 250 0.22 -12.46 -12.05
N LEU A 251 0.90 -13.34 -12.79
CA LEU A 251 1.26 -13.05 -14.17
C LEU A 251 -0.01 -13.12 -15.05
N LEU A 252 -0.40 -11.99 -15.64
CA LEU A 252 -1.61 -11.84 -16.46
C LEU A 252 -1.31 -11.78 -17.97
N PHE A 253 -0.04 -11.62 -18.32
CA PHE A 253 0.45 -11.67 -19.69
C PHE A 253 0.90 -13.10 -20.02
N PRO A 254 0.60 -13.64 -21.21
CA PRO A 254 1.01 -15.01 -21.56
C PRO A 254 2.53 -15.18 -21.48
N ASP A 255 2.97 -16.16 -20.71
CA ASP A 255 4.39 -16.43 -20.43
C ASP A 255 5.12 -17.08 -21.60
N ASN A 256 4.36 -17.71 -22.50
CA ASN A 256 4.85 -18.36 -23.71
C ASN A 256 5.15 -17.38 -24.85
N ILE A 257 4.67 -16.14 -24.78
CA ILE A 257 4.88 -15.12 -25.82
C ILE A 257 6.24 -14.45 -25.61
N THR A 258 7.13 -14.63 -26.58
CA THR A 258 8.47 -14.01 -26.58
C THR A 258 8.78 -13.22 -27.84
N ASP A 259 8.01 -13.43 -28.91
CA ASP A 259 8.15 -12.69 -30.17
C ASP A 259 7.57 -11.26 -30.05
N PRO A 260 8.31 -10.21 -30.44
CA PRO A 260 7.81 -8.83 -30.37
C PRO A 260 6.51 -8.58 -31.14
N THR A 261 6.29 -9.25 -32.27
CA THR A 261 5.07 -9.12 -33.07
C THR A 261 3.89 -9.73 -32.34
N GLU A 262 4.08 -10.90 -31.74
CA GLU A 262 3.06 -11.54 -30.89
C GLU A 262 2.72 -10.69 -29.66
N ILE A 263 3.72 -10.05 -29.03
CA ILE A 263 3.50 -9.10 -27.94
C ILE A 263 2.63 -7.94 -28.42
N LEU A 264 2.96 -7.33 -29.55
CA LEU A 264 2.19 -6.22 -30.12
C LEU A 264 0.77 -6.65 -30.50
N ASN A 265 0.60 -7.86 -31.05
CA ASN A 265 -0.71 -8.41 -31.37
C ASN A 265 -1.57 -8.63 -30.11
N GLU A 266 -0.99 -9.14 -29.03
CA GLU A 266 -1.70 -9.28 -27.76
C GLU A 266 -2.06 -7.90 -27.19
N LYS A 267 -1.17 -6.91 -27.27
CA LYS A 267 -1.47 -5.52 -26.90
C LYS A 267 -2.61 -4.93 -27.73
N LEU A 268 -2.59 -5.09 -29.05
CA LEU A 268 -3.63 -4.63 -29.97
C LEU A 268 -4.97 -5.29 -29.72
N LYS A 269 -4.99 -6.59 -29.41
CA LYS A 269 -6.20 -7.31 -29.00
C LYS A 269 -6.80 -6.70 -27.73
N ASN A 270 -5.98 -6.43 -26.71
CA ASN A 270 -6.46 -5.81 -25.48
C ASN A 270 -6.94 -4.36 -25.71
N ARG A 271 -6.28 -3.59 -26.59
CA ARG A 271 -6.75 -2.25 -27.01
C ARG A 271 -8.12 -2.30 -27.67
N LYS A 272 -8.39 -3.31 -28.52
CA LYS A 272 -9.72 -3.51 -29.13
C LYS A 272 -10.78 -3.80 -28.07
N ILE A 273 -10.49 -4.68 -27.13
CA ILE A 273 -11.40 -5.01 -26.03
C ILE A 273 -11.68 -3.76 -25.18
N PHE A 274 -10.65 -3.00 -24.82
CA PHE A 274 -10.82 -1.78 -24.04
C PHE A 274 -11.60 -0.71 -24.79
N ASN A 275 -11.37 -0.52 -26.10
CA ASN A 275 -12.16 0.42 -26.91
C ASN A 275 -13.65 0.03 -26.95
N ILE A 276 -13.96 -1.26 -27.10
CA ILE A 276 -15.35 -1.76 -27.05
C ILE A 276 -15.97 -1.41 -25.69
N LEU A 277 -15.26 -1.69 -24.60
CA LEU A 277 -15.72 -1.35 -23.25
C LEU A 277 -15.93 0.16 -23.07
N LEU A 278 -15.01 0.98 -23.58
CA LEU A 278 -15.07 2.45 -23.53
C LEU A 278 -16.25 3.01 -24.34
N GLU A 279 -16.64 2.36 -25.43
CA GLU A 279 -17.79 2.74 -26.26
C GLU A 279 -19.12 2.28 -25.66
N GLU A 280 -19.19 1.03 -25.18
CA GLU A 280 -20.43 0.38 -24.75
C GLU A 280 -20.83 0.69 -23.29
N ARG A 281 -19.88 1.06 -22.43
CA ARG A 281 -20.14 1.24 -20.99
C ARG A 281 -20.01 2.68 -20.54
N GLU A 282 -21.08 3.20 -19.95
CA GLU A 282 -21.10 4.54 -19.36
C GLU A 282 -20.22 4.65 -18.11
N ASP A 283 -20.11 3.57 -17.32
CA ASP A 283 -19.29 3.55 -16.10
C ASP A 283 -17.77 3.49 -16.39
N ILE A 284 -17.40 3.35 -17.67
CA ILE A 284 -16.02 3.42 -18.17
C ILE A 284 -15.90 4.64 -19.09
N SER A 285 -16.47 5.78 -18.70
CA SER A 285 -16.28 7.05 -19.40
C SER A 285 -15.25 7.92 -18.66
N PRO A 286 -14.27 8.53 -19.36
CA PRO A 286 -13.36 9.46 -18.70
C PRO A 286 -14.13 10.68 -18.19
N THR A 287 -13.73 11.18 -17.03
CA THR A 287 -14.26 12.44 -16.50
C THR A 287 -13.68 13.63 -17.26
N TRP A 288 -12.41 13.53 -17.67
CA TRP A 288 -11.73 14.56 -18.45
C TRP A 288 -11.01 13.96 -19.68
N GLY A 289 -11.04 14.70 -20.79
CA GLY A 289 -10.51 14.27 -22.08
C GLY A 289 -11.53 13.53 -22.94
N ASN A 290 -11.19 13.28 -24.21
CA ASN A 290 -12.05 12.55 -25.13
C ASN A 290 -11.90 11.04 -24.93
N LYS A 291 -12.93 10.27 -25.32
CA LYS A 291 -12.79 8.81 -25.50
C LYS A 291 -11.78 8.55 -26.62
N LEU A 292 -10.58 8.12 -26.25
CA LEU A 292 -9.50 7.89 -27.19
C LEU A 292 -9.71 6.56 -27.92
N ASN A 293 -9.62 6.57 -29.25
CA ASN A 293 -9.57 5.32 -30.01
C ASN A 293 -8.12 4.80 -30.02
N LEU A 294 -7.84 3.83 -29.14
CA LEU A 294 -6.50 3.28 -28.93
C LEU A 294 -5.98 2.41 -30.08
N THR A 295 -6.76 2.18 -31.15
CA THR A 295 -6.36 1.34 -32.30
C THR A 295 -6.09 2.16 -33.58
N LYS A 296 -6.47 3.44 -33.63
CA LYS A 296 -6.49 4.21 -34.88
C LYS A 296 -5.11 4.59 -35.42
N ASN A 297 -4.15 4.92 -34.55
CA ASN A 297 -2.89 5.57 -34.95
C ASN A 297 -1.62 4.82 -34.50
N ASP A 298 -1.77 3.60 -33.97
CA ASP A 298 -0.71 2.79 -33.34
C ASP A 298 0.28 3.61 -32.46
N LEU A 299 -0.25 4.57 -31.71
CA LEU A 299 0.56 5.41 -30.83
C LEU A 299 0.90 4.65 -29.54
N PRO A 300 2.06 4.94 -28.92
CA PRO A 300 2.38 4.39 -27.61
C PRO A 300 1.41 4.92 -26.55
N ILE A 301 0.97 4.02 -25.67
CA ILE A 301 0.06 4.29 -24.56
C ILE A 301 0.84 4.24 -23.26
N PHE A 302 0.84 5.36 -22.54
CA PHE A 302 1.41 5.51 -21.22
C PHE A 302 0.29 5.56 -20.18
N LEU A 303 0.30 4.62 -19.23
CA LEU A 303 -0.68 4.54 -18.15
C LEU A 303 -0.06 5.00 -16.83
N ILE A 304 -0.77 5.88 -16.13
CA ILE A 304 -0.38 6.39 -14.81
C ILE A 304 -1.53 6.10 -13.84
N PHE A 305 -1.27 5.41 -12.73
CA PHE A 305 -2.33 4.99 -11.81
C PHE A 305 -1.84 4.97 -10.35
N GLY A 306 -2.81 4.94 -9.43
CA GLY A 306 -2.54 4.85 -7.99
C GLY A 306 -3.54 5.68 -7.18
N ARG A 307 -3.42 5.64 -5.86
CA ARG A 307 -4.23 6.52 -4.98
C ARG A 307 -3.86 7.99 -5.20
N ASP A 308 -4.83 8.89 -5.11
CA ASP A 308 -4.55 10.32 -5.00
C ASP A 308 -3.88 10.60 -3.65
N ALA A 309 -2.55 10.67 -3.69
CA ALA A 309 -1.70 11.05 -2.58
C ALA A 309 -0.75 12.13 -3.08
N PRO A 310 -1.16 13.42 -3.06
CA PRO A 310 -0.44 14.51 -3.72
C PRO A 310 1.02 14.64 -3.27
N LYS A 311 1.31 14.30 -2.00
CA LYS A 311 2.67 14.35 -1.43
C LYS A 311 3.53 13.13 -1.75
N GLN A 312 2.97 12.11 -2.40
CA GLN A 312 3.63 10.83 -2.63
C GLN A 312 3.68 10.46 -4.12
N LYS A 313 2.57 10.53 -4.85
CA LYS A 313 2.39 9.82 -6.13
C LYS A 313 2.85 10.58 -7.37
N GLY A 314 3.06 11.89 -7.30
CA GLY A 314 3.70 12.67 -8.37
C GLY A 314 2.86 12.80 -9.65
N PHE A 315 1.53 12.73 -9.58
CA PHE A 315 0.66 12.92 -10.75
C PHE A 315 0.83 14.31 -11.39
N ASP A 316 1.11 15.32 -10.56
CA ASP A 316 1.50 16.68 -10.94
C ASP A 316 2.81 16.72 -11.73
N VAL A 317 3.83 15.97 -11.30
CA VAL A 317 5.10 15.84 -12.02
C VAL A 317 4.88 15.23 -13.41
N ALA A 318 4.11 14.14 -13.49
CA ALA A 318 3.76 13.53 -14.77
C ALA A 318 2.97 14.48 -15.67
N ALA A 319 1.97 15.18 -15.14
CA ALA A 319 1.16 16.14 -15.89
C ALA A 319 2.03 17.25 -16.50
N ALA A 320 2.93 17.83 -15.70
CA ALA A 320 3.86 18.86 -16.17
C ALA A 320 4.83 18.34 -17.25
N ALA A 321 5.33 17.11 -17.12
CA ALA A 321 6.19 16.49 -18.13
C ALA A 321 5.45 16.23 -19.45
N ILE A 322 4.22 15.71 -19.37
CA ILE A 322 3.34 15.44 -20.52
C ILE A 322 2.99 16.73 -21.24
N TYR A 323 2.64 17.79 -20.49
CA TYR A 323 2.39 19.12 -21.04
C TYR A 323 3.55 19.58 -21.93
N LYS A 324 4.76 19.57 -21.39
CA LYS A 324 5.98 19.99 -22.11
C LYS A 324 6.25 19.10 -23.33
N TYR A 325 6.06 17.79 -23.18
CA TYR A 325 6.25 16.83 -24.28
C TYR A 325 5.26 17.07 -25.43
N LEU A 326 3.97 17.22 -25.14
CA LEU A 326 2.94 17.44 -26.16
C LEU A 326 3.05 18.82 -26.80
N LYS A 327 3.43 19.86 -26.05
CA LYS A 327 3.75 21.17 -26.62
C LYS A 327 4.88 21.10 -27.64
N LYS A 328 5.92 20.31 -27.36
CA LYS A 328 7.09 20.19 -28.24
C LYS A 328 6.86 19.30 -29.44
N ASN A 329 6.16 18.17 -29.26
CA ASN A 329 6.05 17.10 -30.27
C ASN A 329 4.68 17.03 -30.96
N GLY A 330 3.68 17.78 -30.50
CA GLY A 330 2.33 17.81 -31.06
C GLY A 330 1.46 16.61 -30.70
N SER A 331 0.20 16.68 -31.15
CA SER A 331 -0.91 15.78 -30.78
C SER A 331 -0.90 14.39 -31.44
N CYS A 332 0.11 14.05 -32.24
CA CYS A 332 0.21 12.73 -32.91
C CYS A 332 1.37 11.88 -32.36
N SER A 333 1.80 12.12 -31.12
CA SER A 333 3.05 11.57 -30.59
C SER A 333 2.86 10.45 -29.56
N ALA A 334 1.79 10.46 -28.75
CA ALA A 334 1.49 9.44 -27.74
C ALA A 334 0.07 9.60 -27.17
N TYR A 335 -0.41 8.56 -26.48
CA TYR A 335 -1.57 8.62 -25.58
C TYR A 335 -1.13 8.53 -24.11
N PHE A 336 -1.69 9.37 -23.26
CA PHE A 336 -1.45 9.40 -21.83
C PHE A 336 -2.77 9.19 -21.08
N ILE A 337 -2.83 8.14 -20.26
CA ILE A 337 -4.04 7.78 -19.54
C ILE A 337 -3.75 7.82 -18.05
N PHE A 338 -4.54 8.58 -17.31
CA PHE A 338 -4.46 8.63 -15.85
C PHE A 338 -5.66 7.91 -15.23
N SER A 339 -5.41 7.09 -14.21
CA SER A 339 -6.44 6.41 -13.42
C SER A 339 -6.16 6.59 -11.91
N PRO A 340 -6.18 7.83 -11.38
CA PRO A 340 -6.03 8.05 -9.95
C PRO A 340 -7.29 7.60 -9.20
N ILE A 341 -7.10 7.08 -7.97
CA ILE A 341 -8.19 6.75 -7.05
C ILE A 341 -8.26 7.87 -6.01
N PRO A 342 -9.21 8.82 -6.12
CA PRO A 342 -9.36 9.90 -5.15
C PRO A 342 -9.53 9.36 -3.73
N SER A 343 -8.98 10.07 -2.76
CA SER A 343 -9.20 9.78 -1.34
C SER A 343 -10.48 10.43 -0.81
N ARG A 344 -11.06 11.37 -1.57
CA ARG A 344 -12.27 12.14 -1.28
C ARG A 344 -13.09 12.28 -2.55
N ASP A 345 -14.38 12.60 -2.39
CA ASP A 345 -15.28 12.81 -3.53
C ASP A 345 -14.98 14.12 -4.29
N ASP A 346 -14.28 15.07 -3.67
CA ASP A 346 -13.83 16.28 -4.35
C ASP A 346 -12.58 16.02 -5.21
N LEU A 347 -12.59 16.52 -6.45
CA LEU A 347 -11.50 16.35 -7.42
C LEU A 347 -10.54 17.56 -7.46
N THR A 348 -10.61 18.43 -6.44
CA THR A 348 -9.86 19.70 -6.43
C THR A 348 -8.35 19.47 -6.46
N SER A 349 -7.89 18.43 -5.76
CA SER A 349 -6.49 18.00 -5.74
C SER A 349 -5.97 17.52 -7.09
N LEU A 350 -6.84 17.25 -8.06
CA LEU A 350 -6.52 16.72 -9.39
C LEU A 350 -6.88 17.67 -10.52
N SER A 351 -7.32 18.91 -10.24
CA SER A 351 -7.82 19.86 -11.24
C SER A 351 -6.84 20.13 -12.38
N TYR A 352 -5.54 20.13 -12.11
CA TYR A 352 -4.48 20.29 -13.10
C TYR A 352 -4.48 19.19 -14.18
N LEU A 353 -5.03 18.00 -13.90
CA LEU A 353 -5.24 16.96 -14.92
C LEU A 353 -6.39 17.34 -15.86
N GLY A 354 -7.42 18.00 -15.33
CA GLY A 354 -8.49 18.60 -16.12
C GLY A 354 -7.95 19.67 -17.07
N ASP A 355 -7.08 20.56 -16.58
CA ASP A 355 -6.42 21.59 -17.39
C ASP A 355 -5.56 20.97 -18.50
N LEU A 356 -4.81 19.91 -18.18
CA LEU A 356 -4.02 19.16 -19.17
C LEU A 356 -4.92 18.56 -20.27
N CYS A 357 -6.06 18.00 -19.91
CA CYS A 357 -7.04 17.45 -20.86
C CYS A 357 -7.77 18.52 -21.67
N TYR A 358 -8.03 19.69 -21.08
CA TYR A 358 -8.64 20.81 -21.81
C TYR A 358 -7.78 21.18 -23.02
N GLU A 359 -6.46 21.19 -22.85
CA GLU A 359 -5.52 21.53 -23.91
C GLU A 359 -5.18 20.35 -24.84
N PHE A 360 -5.12 19.12 -24.30
CA PHE A 360 -4.66 17.93 -25.03
C PHE A 360 -5.68 16.78 -25.03
N GLY A 361 -6.96 17.08 -25.12
CA GLY A 361 -8.06 16.08 -24.98
C GLY A 361 -8.05 14.93 -26.00
N ASN A 362 -7.33 15.07 -27.11
CA ASN A 362 -7.12 14.01 -28.11
C ASN A 362 -5.90 13.12 -27.82
N ASN A 363 -5.16 13.41 -26.75
CA ASN A 363 -3.97 12.67 -26.32
C ASN A 363 -4.08 12.19 -24.87
N VAL A 364 -4.83 12.91 -24.04
CA VAL A 364 -4.89 12.69 -22.61
C VAL A 364 -6.31 12.31 -22.20
N MET A 365 -6.42 11.24 -21.41
CA MET A 365 -7.68 10.71 -20.89
C MET A 365 -7.54 10.45 -19.38
N ILE A 366 -8.47 10.97 -18.56
CA ILE A 366 -8.39 10.87 -17.10
C ILE A 366 -9.64 10.18 -16.56
N PHE A 367 -9.40 9.17 -15.73
CA PHE A 367 -10.39 8.51 -14.92
C PHE A 367 -10.11 8.74 -13.43
N PRO A 368 -10.58 9.87 -12.86
CA PRO A 368 -10.37 10.21 -11.46
C PRO A 368 -11.33 9.45 -10.55
N PHE A 369 -11.38 8.14 -10.68
CA PHE A 369 -12.20 7.24 -9.89
C PHE A 369 -11.63 5.82 -9.97
N ARG A 370 -12.09 4.94 -9.08
CA ARG A 370 -11.71 3.53 -9.13
C ARG A 370 -12.41 2.85 -10.31
N LEU A 371 -11.66 2.56 -11.38
CA LEU A 371 -12.14 1.70 -12.46
C LEU A 371 -12.33 0.27 -11.94
N SER A 372 -13.59 -0.12 -11.71
CA SER A 372 -13.94 -1.48 -11.31
C SER A 372 -14.01 -2.42 -12.51
N ALA A 373 -14.43 -1.91 -13.66
CA ALA A 373 -14.47 -2.60 -14.94
C ALA A 373 -13.50 -1.95 -15.94
N GLY A 374 -12.91 -2.75 -16.83
CA GLY A 374 -11.98 -2.26 -17.86
C GLY A 374 -10.58 -1.94 -17.35
N TYR A 375 -10.34 -1.90 -16.03
CA TYR A 375 -9.02 -1.55 -15.48
C TYR A 375 -7.93 -2.53 -15.90
N GLN A 376 -8.21 -3.83 -15.87
CA GLN A 376 -7.26 -4.86 -16.26
C GLN A 376 -7.00 -4.82 -17.77
N GLU A 377 -8.03 -4.57 -18.57
CA GLU A 377 -7.96 -4.41 -20.03
C GLU A 377 -7.15 -3.15 -20.38
N LEU A 378 -7.33 -2.06 -19.65
CA LEU A 378 -6.55 -0.83 -19.78
C LEU A 378 -5.07 -1.08 -19.46
N GLN A 379 -4.77 -1.74 -18.34
CA GLN A 379 -3.41 -2.13 -17.96
C GLN A 379 -2.77 -3.01 -19.05
N LYS A 380 -3.49 -4.01 -19.55
CA LYS A 380 -3.01 -4.88 -20.63
C LYS A 380 -2.83 -4.12 -21.94
N SER A 381 -3.61 -3.09 -22.21
CA SER A 381 -3.50 -2.25 -23.42
C SER A 381 -2.28 -1.31 -23.41
N ALA A 382 -1.79 -0.94 -22.22
CA ALA A 382 -0.69 0.00 -22.07
C ALA A 382 0.64 -0.56 -22.61
N ASN A 383 1.43 0.32 -23.23
CA ASN A 383 2.81 0.04 -23.64
C ASN A 383 3.79 0.31 -22.50
N PHE A 384 3.53 1.36 -21.73
CA PHE A 384 4.37 1.76 -20.60
C PHE A 384 3.49 2.12 -19.40
N ILE A 385 3.97 1.81 -18.21
CA ILE A 385 3.40 2.31 -16.96
C ILE A 385 4.34 3.35 -16.37
N ILE A 386 3.82 4.51 -15.97
CA ILE A 386 4.61 5.57 -15.34
C ILE A 386 4.34 5.62 -13.84
N MET A 387 5.41 5.65 -13.04
CA MET A 387 5.38 5.75 -11.57
C MET A 387 6.22 6.95 -11.11
N PRO A 388 5.67 8.18 -11.15
CA PRO A 388 6.42 9.41 -10.93
C PRO A 388 6.57 9.80 -9.45
N SER A 389 6.43 8.85 -8.53
CA SER A 389 6.30 9.11 -7.09
C SER A 389 7.46 9.92 -6.49
N TYR A 390 7.13 10.95 -5.70
CA TYR A 390 8.09 11.67 -4.84
C TYR A 390 8.80 10.75 -3.86
N TYR A 391 8.08 9.74 -3.37
CA TYR A 391 8.65 8.60 -2.68
C TYR A 391 7.76 7.38 -2.80
N GLU A 392 8.35 6.19 -2.76
CA GLU A 392 7.57 4.96 -2.93
C GLU A 392 8.11 3.84 -2.04
N PRO A 393 7.50 3.60 -0.86
CA PRO A 393 8.03 2.66 0.12
C PRO A 393 8.31 1.26 -0.45
N PHE A 394 7.36 0.73 -1.23
CA PHE A 394 7.52 -0.53 -1.94
C PHE A 394 7.45 -0.36 -3.46
N GLY A 395 6.35 0.21 -3.96
CA GLY A 395 6.11 0.40 -5.40
C GLY A 395 5.35 -0.77 -6.02
N ALA A 396 4.65 -0.47 -7.11
CA ALA A 396 3.78 -1.44 -7.79
C ALA A 396 4.31 -1.79 -9.19
N ALA A 397 5.62 -1.67 -9.41
CA ALA A 397 6.20 -1.90 -10.74
C ALA A 397 5.95 -3.35 -11.23
N ASN A 398 5.87 -4.30 -10.30
CA ASN A 398 5.40 -5.66 -10.57
C ASN A 398 4.01 -5.74 -11.20
N GLU A 399 3.08 -4.82 -10.93
CA GLU A 399 1.78 -4.76 -11.62
C GLU A 399 1.95 -4.49 -13.12
N GLY A 400 2.92 -3.66 -13.51
CA GLY A 400 3.23 -3.44 -14.92
C GLY A 400 3.82 -4.66 -15.59
N TYR A 401 4.76 -5.33 -14.91
CA TYR A 401 5.37 -6.55 -15.43
C TYR A 401 4.36 -7.69 -15.56
N ALA A 402 3.40 -7.78 -14.63
CA ALA A 402 2.32 -8.76 -14.69
C ALA A 402 1.49 -8.65 -15.98
N VAL A 403 1.38 -7.46 -16.57
CA VAL A 403 0.63 -7.22 -17.82
C VAL A 403 1.53 -7.00 -19.04
N GLY A 404 2.82 -7.36 -18.94
CA GLY A 404 3.78 -7.23 -20.04
C GLY A 404 4.07 -5.77 -20.43
N ALA A 405 3.98 -4.84 -19.49
CA ALA A 405 4.29 -3.43 -19.69
C ALA A 405 5.58 -3.03 -18.96
N PRO A 406 6.62 -2.53 -19.66
CA PRO A 406 7.76 -1.89 -19.00
C PRO A 406 7.33 -0.67 -18.18
N VAL A 407 8.09 -0.40 -17.11
CA VAL A 407 7.77 0.67 -16.14
C VAL A 407 8.77 1.82 -16.25
N ILE A 408 8.29 3.05 -16.33
CA ILE A 408 9.07 4.29 -16.23
C ILE A 408 8.84 4.85 -14.83
N ALA A 409 9.84 4.84 -13.96
CA ALA A 409 9.67 5.18 -12.56
C ALA A 409 10.66 6.23 -12.08
N ARG A 410 10.22 7.09 -11.16
CA ARG A 410 11.13 7.89 -10.37
C ARG A 410 11.95 6.97 -9.47
N ALA A 411 13.24 7.24 -9.38
CA ALA A 411 14.19 6.38 -8.68
C ALA A 411 14.16 6.66 -7.17
N THR A 412 13.17 6.05 -6.51
CA THR A 412 12.93 6.16 -5.07
C THR A 412 12.43 4.84 -4.47
N GLY A 413 12.68 4.65 -3.18
CA GLY A 413 12.22 3.55 -2.35
C GLY A 413 12.31 2.18 -3.01
N GLY A 414 11.25 1.39 -2.92
CA GLY A 414 11.23 0.04 -3.47
C GLY A 414 11.17 0.00 -5.00
N LEU A 415 10.84 1.11 -5.71
CA LEU A 415 10.87 1.13 -7.18
C LEU A 415 12.25 0.84 -7.73
N ILE A 416 13.31 1.32 -7.06
CA ILE A 416 14.69 1.02 -7.48
C ILE A 416 14.99 -0.48 -7.41
N GLN A 417 14.33 -1.20 -6.51
CA GLN A 417 14.52 -2.63 -6.36
C GLN A 417 13.70 -3.44 -7.36
N GLN A 418 12.62 -2.87 -7.89
CA GLN A 418 11.72 -3.54 -8.83
C GLN A 418 12.06 -3.23 -10.29
N VAL A 419 12.41 -1.98 -10.59
CA VAL A 419 12.79 -1.52 -11.92
C VAL A 419 14.30 -1.69 -12.07
N CYS A 420 14.72 -2.94 -12.27
CA CYS A 420 16.13 -3.29 -12.40
C CYS A 420 16.35 -4.39 -13.46
N PRO A 421 17.56 -4.50 -14.05
CA PRO A 421 17.97 -5.66 -14.84
C PRO A 421 17.82 -6.95 -14.03
N LYS A 422 17.30 -8.01 -14.68
CA LYS A 422 16.72 -9.17 -14.01
C LYS A 422 17.64 -9.76 -12.91
N ASN A 423 17.18 -9.59 -11.66
CA ASN A 423 17.77 -10.00 -10.40
C ASN A 423 19.21 -9.57 -10.16
N PHE A 424 19.65 -8.41 -10.69
CA PHE A 424 21.05 -7.97 -10.57
C PHE A 424 21.48 -8.15 -9.11
N ASP A 425 22.60 -8.85 -8.88
CA ASP A 425 22.63 -10.20 -8.24
C ASP A 425 22.04 -10.37 -6.81
N SER A 426 20.71 -10.18 -6.68
CA SER A 426 19.82 -10.41 -5.50
C SER A 426 19.90 -9.42 -4.32
N LEU A 427 20.02 -8.13 -4.63
CA LEU A 427 20.95 -7.28 -3.91
C LEU A 427 20.46 -6.49 -2.69
N PRO A 428 21.38 -6.38 -1.72
CA PRO A 428 21.95 -5.09 -1.32
C PRO A 428 23.50 -5.10 -1.18
N ILE A 429 24.26 -4.42 -2.06
CA ILE A 429 25.43 -3.59 -1.65
C ILE A 429 24.99 -2.14 -1.85
N LEU A 430 24.19 -1.69 -0.89
CA LEU A 430 23.22 -0.58 -0.93
C LEU A 430 22.61 -0.30 -2.33
N ILE A 431 21.73 -1.24 -2.69
CA ILE A 431 20.89 -1.32 -3.91
C ILE A 431 21.66 -0.91 -5.16
N GLN A 432 22.38 -1.89 -5.69
CA GLN A 432 23.83 -1.73 -5.82
C GLN A 432 24.28 -0.40 -6.40
N ASN A 433 24.62 0.49 -5.47
CA ASN A 433 24.99 1.90 -5.58
C ASN A 433 24.06 2.69 -6.52
N TYR A 434 22.80 2.72 -6.08
CA TYR A 434 21.64 3.29 -6.77
C TYR A 434 21.57 2.87 -8.22
N LEU A 435 21.63 1.55 -8.33
CA LEU A 435 21.86 0.73 -9.51
C LEU A 435 22.49 1.50 -10.67
N LYS A 436 23.71 1.94 -10.31
CA LYS A 436 24.71 2.66 -11.09
C LYS A 436 24.13 3.84 -11.89
N LEU A 437 23.21 4.53 -11.21
CA LEU A 437 22.50 5.77 -11.53
C LEU A 437 21.75 5.72 -12.85
N TYR A 438 20.91 4.69 -12.93
CA TYR A 438 19.87 4.44 -13.94
C TYR A 438 20.30 3.60 -15.14
N HIS A 439 21.30 2.73 -14.92
CA HIS A 439 21.72 1.63 -15.78
C HIS A 439 22.19 2.02 -17.21
N LYS A 440 23.51 2.01 -17.50
CA LYS A 440 24.07 2.14 -18.87
C LYS A 440 24.16 0.81 -19.68
N ASP A 441 23.57 -0.24 -19.11
CA ASP A 441 23.17 -1.57 -19.63
C ASP A 441 23.93 -2.77 -19.03
N ILE A 442 23.17 -3.73 -18.45
CA ILE A 442 23.71 -4.96 -17.83
C ILE A 442 22.77 -6.21 -17.85
N THR A 443 21.90 -6.56 -18.79
CA THR A 443 21.55 -6.11 -20.13
C THR A 443 20.07 -6.39 -20.32
N ARG A 444 19.28 -5.33 -20.47
CA ARG A 444 17.80 -5.27 -20.54
C ARG A 444 17.09 -5.17 -19.19
N ALA A 445 17.07 -3.94 -18.68
CA ALA A 445 16.21 -3.51 -17.59
C ALA A 445 14.74 -3.77 -17.92
N THR A 446 13.96 -4.11 -16.89
CA THR A 446 12.50 -4.26 -16.97
C THR A 446 11.78 -2.91 -17.18
N GLY A 447 12.51 -1.79 -17.16
CA GLY A 447 11.97 -0.45 -17.29
C GLY A 447 13.05 0.64 -17.23
N PHE A 448 12.61 1.89 -17.06
CA PHE A 448 13.44 3.08 -17.00
C PHE A 448 13.33 3.74 -15.63
N LEU A 449 14.48 4.12 -15.05
CA LEU A 449 14.54 4.93 -13.84
C LEU A 449 14.96 6.36 -14.18
N TYR A 450 14.39 7.35 -13.50
CA TYR A 450 14.80 8.75 -13.60
C TYR A 450 14.79 9.44 -12.24
N ARG A 451 15.51 10.55 -12.11
CA ARG A 451 15.43 11.44 -10.94
C ARG A 451 15.95 12.83 -11.33
N GLU A 452 15.49 13.85 -10.62
CA GLU A 452 15.97 15.22 -10.80
C GLU A 452 17.47 15.33 -10.47
N ASP A 453 18.19 16.28 -11.11
CA ASP A 453 19.58 16.55 -10.75
C ASP A 453 19.61 17.16 -9.35
N PRO A 454 20.40 16.63 -8.40
CA PRO A 454 20.48 17.19 -7.06
C PRO A 454 21.00 18.65 -7.01
N ASN A 455 21.55 19.20 -8.10
CA ASN A 455 21.98 20.59 -8.23
C ASN A 455 20.93 21.54 -8.84
N THR A 456 19.77 21.02 -9.26
CA THR A 456 18.60 21.81 -9.67
C THR A 456 17.58 21.86 -8.55
#